data_AF-A0A4Q3U1K0-F1
#
_entry.id   AF-A0A4Q3U1K0-F1
#
_cell.length_a   1.000
_cell.length_b   1.000
_cell.length_c   1.000
_cell.angle_alpha   90.00
_cell.angle_beta   90.00
_cell.angle_gamma   90.00
#
_symmetry.space_group_name_H-M   'P 1'
#
loop_
_entity.id
_entity.type
_entity.pdbx_description
1 polymer ?
#
loop_
_entity_poly.entity_id
_entity_poly.type
_entity_poly.pdbx_seq_one_letter_code
_entity_poly.pdbx_strand_id
1 'polypeptide(L)'
;MTKSVAFVGAGPTTLYALHALLSRGAGAAQIRVFEASQTAGCGSPYSSDWNDRAMLSNIASIEIPPLRETLADWLATRTTPELEAMDVDRASLDERTFVPRIALGRYFESQFAIMVDQARAAGVNIEVRTGCRVIDAANRNEGVELTFMSPPSQRVTKAVFDHVVLATGHQWPSRQQTQPGYLLSPWPASVLAHIPATNVGIRGSSLTAIDTAVALATSHGAFIQRD
;
A
#
# COMPACT_ATOMS: atom_id res chain seq x y z
N MET A 1 -11.75 30.24 10.89
CA MET A 1 -10.44 29.60 11.13
C MET A 1 -10.22 28.52 10.10
N THR A 2 -9.02 28.43 9.54
CA THR A 2 -8.62 27.32 8.66
C THR A 2 -8.57 26.02 9.47
N LYS A 3 -9.29 24.99 9.03
CA LYS A 3 -9.29 23.67 9.66
C LYS A 3 -8.05 22.87 9.29
N SER A 4 -7.51 22.11 10.23
CA SER A 4 -6.35 21.25 10.05
C SER A 4 -6.75 19.77 10.08
N VAL A 5 -6.36 19.02 9.06
CA VAL A 5 -6.68 17.59 8.90
C VAL A 5 -5.40 16.81 8.73
N ALA A 6 -5.14 15.85 9.60
CA ALA A 6 -4.04 14.91 9.44
C ALA A 6 -4.52 13.54 8.97
N PHE A 7 -3.75 12.92 8.07
CA PHE A 7 -3.89 11.51 7.69
C PHE A 7 -2.66 10.75 8.19
N VAL A 8 -2.88 9.63 8.88
CA VAL A 8 -1.81 8.76 9.39
C VAL A 8 -1.80 7.46 8.60
N GLY A 9 -0.73 7.26 7.82
CA GLY A 9 -0.65 6.28 6.75
C GLY A 9 -1.01 6.90 5.40
N ALA A 10 -0.29 6.55 4.34
CA ALA A 10 -0.54 7.02 2.98
C ALA A 10 -0.87 5.88 2.01
N GLY A 11 -1.49 4.80 2.47
CA GLY A 11 -1.99 3.73 1.60
C GLY A 11 -3.33 4.08 0.90
N PRO A 12 -3.95 3.09 0.23
CA PRO A 12 -5.18 3.29 -0.54
C PRO A 12 -6.35 3.87 0.27
N THR A 13 -6.47 3.55 1.56
CA THR A 13 -7.49 4.18 2.43
C THR A 13 -7.34 5.69 2.48
N THR A 14 -6.11 6.20 2.63
CA THR A 14 -5.83 7.65 2.60
C THR A 14 -6.02 8.21 1.20
N LEU A 15 -5.60 7.49 0.16
CA LEU A 15 -5.80 7.91 -1.23
C LEU A 15 -7.28 8.19 -1.53
N TYR A 16 -8.17 7.24 -1.26
CA TYR A 16 -9.61 7.41 -1.52
C TYR A 16 -10.28 8.39 -0.56
N ALA A 17 -9.88 8.44 0.72
CA ALA A 17 -10.42 9.41 1.66
C ALA A 17 -10.02 10.85 1.29
N LEU A 18 -8.77 11.05 0.89
CA LEU A 18 -8.27 12.35 0.43
C LEU A 18 -8.93 12.72 -0.92
N HIS A 19 -9.07 11.78 -1.85
CA HIS A 19 -9.80 12.00 -3.10
C HIS A 19 -11.23 12.47 -2.85
N ALA A 20 -11.96 11.82 -1.94
CA ALA A 20 -13.32 12.20 -1.58
C ALA A 20 -13.38 13.59 -0.92
N LEU A 21 -12.42 13.91 -0.05
CA LEU A 21 -12.31 15.22 0.60
C LEU A 21 -12.05 16.33 -0.43
N LEU A 22 -11.12 16.10 -1.36
CA LEU A 22 -10.78 17.07 -2.41
C LEU A 22 -11.93 17.28 -3.38
N SER A 23 -12.62 16.20 -3.77
CA SER A 23 -13.76 16.24 -4.70
C SER A 23 -14.96 17.00 -4.15
N ARG A 24 -15.13 17.05 -2.83
CA ARG A 24 -16.18 17.83 -2.16
C ARG A 24 -15.78 19.30 -1.93
N GLY A 25 -14.55 19.67 -2.28
CA GLY A 25 -13.93 20.94 -1.96
C GLY A 25 -13.28 20.92 -0.58
N ALA A 26 -11.95 20.87 -0.55
CA ALA A 26 -11.18 20.95 0.71
C ALA A 26 -11.24 22.34 1.36
N GLY A 27 -11.84 23.34 0.69
CA GLY A 27 -11.92 24.72 1.17
C GLY A 27 -10.54 25.27 1.51
N ALA A 28 -10.44 26.00 2.62
CA ALA A 28 -9.18 26.53 3.12
C ALA A 28 -8.43 25.55 4.05
N ALA A 29 -8.75 24.26 4.06
CA ALA A 29 -8.17 23.31 5.02
C ALA A 29 -6.66 23.08 4.80
N GLN A 30 -5.92 22.94 5.89
CA GLN A 30 -4.53 22.49 5.89
C GLN A 30 -4.49 20.97 6.06
N ILE A 31 -3.96 20.28 5.07
CA ILE A 31 -3.89 18.82 5.05
C ILE A 31 -2.45 18.38 5.27
N ARG A 32 -2.24 17.47 6.22
CA ARG A 32 -0.93 16.84 6.42
C ARG A 32 -1.05 15.31 6.37
N VAL A 33 -0.30 14.68 5.48
CA VAL A 33 -0.24 13.21 5.37
C VAL A 33 1.08 12.73 5.96
N PHE A 34 1.02 11.79 6.89
CA PHE A 34 2.18 11.16 7.51
C PHE A 34 2.32 9.72 7.01
N GLU A 35 3.50 9.37 6.49
CA GLU A 35 3.81 8.05 5.97
C GLU A 35 5.13 7.57 6.57
N ALA A 36 5.12 6.37 7.17
CA ALA A 36 6.30 5.84 7.86
C ALA A 36 7.37 5.32 6.89
N SER A 37 6.96 4.83 5.71
CA SER A 37 7.87 4.40 4.64
C SER A 37 8.35 5.59 3.79
N GLN A 38 9.29 5.34 2.88
CA GLN A 38 9.81 6.39 1.99
C GLN A 38 8.85 6.76 0.85
N THR A 39 7.81 5.95 0.62
CA THR A 39 6.91 6.08 -0.53
C THR A 39 5.47 6.20 -0.07
N ALA A 40 4.73 7.19 -0.59
CA ALA A 40 3.31 7.38 -0.35
C ALA A 40 2.45 6.78 -1.48
N GLY A 41 1.19 6.47 -1.20
CA GLY A 41 0.20 5.97 -2.14
C GLY A 41 0.08 4.44 -2.18
N CYS A 42 1.21 3.73 -2.20
CA CYS A 42 1.25 2.28 -2.41
C CYS A 42 0.51 1.48 -1.31
N GLY A 43 0.84 1.71 -0.04
CA GLY A 43 0.35 0.93 1.10
C GLY A 43 1.07 -0.43 1.25
N SER A 44 1.27 -0.88 2.49
CA SER A 44 2.08 -2.08 2.75
C SER A 44 1.59 -3.38 2.09
N PRO A 45 0.28 -3.65 1.90
CA PRO A 45 -0.16 -4.87 1.22
C PRO A 45 0.24 -4.96 -0.25
N TYR A 46 0.65 -3.85 -0.88
CA TYR A 46 0.98 -3.78 -2.30
C TYR A 46 2.44 -3.43 -2.56
N SER A 47 3.24 -3.24 -1.49
CA SER A 47 4.65 -2.90 -1.66
C SER A 47 5.48 -4.14 -2.00
N SER A 48 6.58 -3.91 -2.72
CA SER A 48 7.58 -4.92 -3.03
C SER A 48 8.32 -5.44 -1.78
N ASP A 49 8.24 -4.74 -0.65
CA ASP A 49 8.84 -5.19 0.61
C ASP A 49 8.09 -6.39 1.21
N TRP A 50 6.82 -6.55 0.83
CA TRP A 50 5.93 -7.58 1.38
C TRP A 50 5.57 -8.67 0.39
N ASN A 51 5.51 -8.36 -0.90
CA ASN A 51 4.94 -9.24 -1.93
C ASN A 51 5.99 -9.74 -2.91
N ASP A 52 5.80 -10.99 -3.35
CA ASP A 52 6.48 -11.54 -4.52
C ASP A 52 5.78 -11.10 -5.81
N ARG A 53 6.50 -11.14 -6.95
CA ARG A 53 5.94 -10.78 -8.27
C ARG A 53 4.84 -11.75 -8.71
N ALA A 54 4.91 -13.02 -8.32
CA ALA A 54 3.91 -14.03 -8.65
C ALA A 54 2.59 -13.87 -7.85
N MET A 55 2.55 -12.97 -6.86
CA MET A 55 1.36 -12.77 -6.03
C MET A 55 0.37 -11.82 -6.68
N LEU A 56 -0.73 -12.38 -7.16
CA LEU A 56 -1.81 -11.63 -7.79
C LEU A 56 -2.63 -10.82 -6.77
N SER A 57 -3.15 -9.67 -7.23
CA SER A 57 -4.24 -8.99 -6.56
C SER A 57 -5.48 -9.88 -6.62
N ASN A 58 -6.31 -9.80 -5.58
CA ASN A 58 -7.61 -10.46 -5.55
C ASN A 58 -8.74 -9.52 -6.04
N ILE A 59 -8.38 -8.47 -6.76
CA ILE A 59 -9.28 -7.44 -7.26
C ILE A 59 -8.81 -7.02 -8.65
N ALA A 60 -9.71 -7.05 -9.62
CA ALA A 60 -9.45 -6.64 -10.98
C ALA A 60 -9.71 -5.13 -11.18
N SER A 61 -9.28 -4.58 -12.32
CA SER A 61 -9.45 -3.14 -12.61
C SER A 61 -10.90 -2.68 -12.57
N ILE A 62 -11.84 -3.50 -13.07
CA ILE A 62 -13.28 -3.18 -13.11
C ILE A 62 -13.89 -2.99 -11.71
N GLU A 63 -13.30 -3.58 -10.69
CA GLU A 63 -13.77 -3.52 -9.30
C GLU A 63 -13.17 -2.33 -8.53
N ILE A 64 -12.09 -1.74 -9.04
CA ILE A 64 -11.40 -0.62 -8.40
C ILE A 64 -12.05 0.69 -8.88
N PRO A 65 -12.60 1.51 -7.97
CA PRO A 65 -13.16 2.81 -8.36
C PRO A 65 -12.06 3.68 -9.01
N PRO A 66 -12.32 4.26 -10.19
CA PRO A 66 -11.32 5.07 -10.87
C PRO A 66 -10.98 6.31 -10.05
N LEU A 67 -9.71 6.71 -10.12
CA LEU A 67 -9.22 8.00 -9.61
C LEU A 67 -9.12 8.97 -10.79
N ARG A 68 -7.92 9.24 -11.30
CA ARG A 68 -7.77 9.97 -12.57
C ARG A 68 -8.12 9.09 -13.77
N GLU A 69 -7.77 7.82 -13.69
CA GLU A 69 -7.92 6.81 -14.72
C GLU A 69 -8.10 5.42 -14.07
N THR A 70 -8.52 4.41 -14.84
CA THR A 70 -8.62 3.03 -14.35
C THR A 70 -7.23 2.39 -14.23
N LEU A 71 -7.12 1.28 -13.50
CA LEU A 71 -5.87 0.50 -13.44
C LEU A 71 -5.49 -0.04 -14.83
N ALA A 72 -6.46 -0.57 -15.59
CA ALA A 72 -6.24 -1.09 -16.92
C ALA A 72 -5.72 -0.02 -17.89
N ASP A 73 -6.32 1.17 -17.88
CA ASP A 73 -5.87 2.30 -18.71
C ASP A 73 -4.44 2.73 -18.33
N TRP A 74 -4.15 2.83 -17.02
CA TRP A 74 -2.83 3.18 -16.54
C TRP A 74 -1.76 2.16 -16.97
N LEU A 75 -2.07 0.86 -16.86
CA LEU A 75 -1.20 -0.23 -17.31
C LEU A 75 -0.98 -0.20 -18.83
N ALA A 76 -2.04 0.07 -19.61
CA ALA A 76 -1.96 0.15 -21.07
C ALA A 76 -0.96 1.23 -21.54
N THR A 77 -0.77 2.30 -20.76
CA THR A 77 0.18 3.38 -21.09
C THR A 77 1.62 3.14 -20.64
N ARG A 78 1.90 2.09 -19.86
CA ARG A 78 3.27 1.78 -19.40
C ARG A 78 4.15 1.35 -20.55
N THR A 79 5.45 1.48 -20.41
CA THR A 79 6.44 0.91 -21.33
C THR A 79 6.61 -0.59 -21.10
N THR A 80 7.16 -1.32 -22.08
CA THR A 80 7.46 -2.76 -21.93
C THR A 80 8.34 -3.04 -20.70
N PRO A 81 9.46 -2.32 -20.45
CA PRO A 81 10.27 -2.56 -19.26
C PRO A 81 9.54 -2.30 -17.93
N GLU A 82 8.62 -1.34 -17.88
CA GLU A 82 7.81 -1.10 -16.68
C GLU A 82 6.85 -2.25 -16.41
N LEU A 83 6.20 -2.78 -17.46
CA LEU A 83 5.30 -3.93 -17.34
C LEU A 83 6.06 -5.20 -16.92
N GLU A 84 7.21 -5.47 -17.52
CA GLU A 84 8.09 -6.59 -17.13
C GLU A 84 8.55 -6.48 -15.67
N ALA A 85 8.87 -5.27 -15.20
CA ALA A 85 9.24 -5.06 -13.79
C ALA A 85 8.10 -5.37 -12.82
N MET A 86 6.86 -5.33 -13.30
CA MET A 86 5.65 -5.64 -12.52
C MET A 86 5.10 -7.06 -12.80
N ASP A 87 5.76 -7.84 -13.65
CA ASP A 87 5.29 -9.16 -14.11
C ASP A 87 3.90 -9.12 -14.78
N VAL A 88 3.71 -8.10 -15.63
CA VAL A 88 2.45 -7.88 -16.36
C VAL A 88 2.66 -8.14 -17.85
N ASP A 89 1.91 -9.09 -18.41
CA ASP A 89 1.86 -9.30 -19.86
C ASP A 89 0.80 -8.40 -20.52
N ARG A 90 1.26 -7.49 -21.38
CA ARG A 90 0.40 -6.58 -22.15
C ARG A 90 -0.66 -7.31 -22.96
N ALA A 91 -0.34 -8.46 -23.55
CA ALA A 91 -1.28 -9.17 -24.41
C ALA A 91 -2.48 -9.73 -23.63
N SER A 92 -2.33 -9.92 -22.32
CA SER A 92 -3.35 -10.43 -21.41
C SER A 92 -4.15 -9.35 -20.67
N LEU A 93 -3.86 -8.06 -20.90
CA LEU A 93 -4.47 -6.95 -20.15
C LEU A 93 -5.88 -6.62 -20.64
N ASP A 94 -6.86 -6.76 -19.75
CA ASP A 94 -8.18 -6.17 -19.84
C ASP A 94 -8.69 -5.72 -18.45
N GLU A 95 -9.92 -5.22 -18.37
CA GLU A 95 -10.50 -4.72 -17.11
C GLU A 95 -10.76 -5.81 -16.05
N ARG A 96 -10.78 -7.09 -16.45
CA ARG A 96 -11.01 -8.28 -15.61
C ARG A 96 -9.72 -9.03 -15.28
N THR A 97 -8.59 -8.68 -15.89
CA THR A 97 -7.29 -9.28 -15.60
C THR A 97 -6.88 -9.01 -14.15
N PHE A 98 -6.56 -10.06 -13.41
CA PHE A 98 -5.89 -9.97 -12.11
C PHE A 98 -4.40 -9.75 -12.35
N VAL A 99 -3.86 -8.67 -11.80
CA VAL A 99 -2.45 -8.29 -11.96
C VAL A 99 -1.68 -8.53 -10.67
N PRO A 100 -0.35 -8.66 -10.70
CA PRO A 100 0.45 -8.71 -9.49
C PRO A 100 0.16 -7.56 -8.53
N ARG A 101 0.19 -7.82 -7.22
CA ARG A 101 -0.05 -6.80 -6.17
C ARG A 101 0.90 -5.61 -6.30
N ILE A 102 2.12 -5.85 -6.75
CA ILE A 102 3.10 -4.80 -7.01
C ILE A 102 2.65 -3.84 -8.12
N ALA A 103 1.95 -4.34 -9.15
CA ALA A 103 1.41 -3.51 -10.22
C ALA A 103 0.34 -2.57 -9.69
N LEU A 104 -0.54 -3.10 -8.84
CA LEU A 104 -1.57 -2.34 -8.14
C LEU A 104 -0.94 -1.29 -7.19
N GLY A 105 0.13 -1.64 -6.48
CA GLY A 105 0.89 -0.70 -5.63
C GLY A 105 1.48 0.47 -6.41
N ARG A 106 2.07 0.20 -7.59
CA ARG A 106 2.61 1.23 -8.49
C ARG A 106 1.53 2.14 -9.06
N TYR A 107 0.38 1.56 -9.42
CA TYR A 107 -0.79 2.35 -9.82
C TYR A 107 -1.21 3.31 -8.70
N PHE A 108 -1.41 2.83 -7.47
CA PHE A 108 -1.82 3.70 -6.36
C PHE A 108 -0.78 4.76 -5.98
N GLU A 109 0.51 4.42 -6.02
CA GLU A 109 1.62 5.38 -5.89
C GLU A 109 1.50 6.51 -6.94
N SER A 110 1.31 6.14 -8.21
CA SER A 110 1.15 7.10 -9.30
C SER A 110 -0.09 7.97 -9.15
N GLN A 111 -1.26 7.38 -8.84
CA GLN A 111 -2.51 8.12 -8.66
C GLN A 111 -2.45 9.07 -7.45
N PHE A 112 -1.80 8.65 -6.36
CA PHE A 112 -1.61 9.49 -5.18
C PHE A 112 -0.75 10.72 -5.50
N ALA A 113 0.38 10.54 -6.19
CA ALA A 113 1.25 11.64 -6.58
C ALA A 113 0.52 12.66 -7.47
N ILE A 114 -0.16 12.17 -8.51
CA ILE A 114 -0.94 13.00 -9.43
C ILE A 114 -2.01 13.80 -8.68
N MET A 115 -2.76 13.16 -7.79
CA MET A 115 -3.82 13.80 -7.01
C MET A 115 -3.26 14.92 -6.11
N VAL A 116 -2.13 14.68 -5.44
CA VAL A 116 -1.49 15.67 -4.58
C VAL A 116 -1.00 16.87 -5.40
N ASP A 117 -0.39 16.64 -6.56
CA ASP A 117 0.10 17.71 -7.43
C ASP A 117 -1.04 18.55 -8.00
N GLN A 118 -2.13 17.91 -8.43
CA GLN A 118 -3.34 18.60 -8.89
C GLN A 118 -3.96 19.45 -7.78
N ALA A 119 -4.06 18.92 -6.57
CA ALA A 119 -4.60 19.66 -5.43
C ALA A 119 -3.74 20.88 -5.07
N ARG A 120 -2.42 20.74 -5.09
CA ARG A 120 -1.48 21.86 -4.87
C ARG A 120 -1.60 22.91 -5.96
N ALA A 121 -1.70 22.50 -7.22
CA ALA A 121 -1.91 23.41 -8.34
C ALA A 121 -3.25 24.17 -8.24
N ALA A 122 -4.26 23.56 -7.62
CA ALA A 122 -5.53 24.20 -7.29
C ALA A 122 -5.49 25.06 -6.00
N GLY A 123 -4.32 25.23 -5.37
CA GLY A 123 -4.13 26.07 -4.19
C GLY A 123 -4.44 25.39 -2.85
N VAL A 124 -4.67 24.08 -2.82
CA VAL A 124 -4.88 23.34 -1.58
C VAL A 124 -3.55 23.17 -0.84
N ASN A 125 -3.53 23.48 0.46
CA ASN A 125 -2.35 23.29 1.29
C ASN A 125 -2.24 21.82 1.73
N ILE A 126 -1.45 21.04 0.98
CA ILE A 126 -1.16 19.62 1.27
C ILE A 126 0.33 19.39 1.48
N GLU A 127 0.69 18.98 2.68
CA GLU A 127 2.03 18.51 3.04
C GLU A 127 2.04 16.99 3.19
N VAL A 128 2.93 16.31 2.45
CA VAL A 128 3.13 14.85 2.56
C VAL A 128 4.50 14.61 3.18
N ARG A 129 4.54 13.89 4.30
CA ARG A 129 5.75 13.61 5.08
C ARG A 129 6.04 12.11 5.08
N THR A 130 6.89 11.67 4.17
CA THR A 130 7.42 10.30 4.12
C THR A 130 8.56 10.11 5.12
N GLY A 131 8.86 8.85 5.47
CA GLY A 131 9.78 8.48 6.54
C GLY A 131 9.35 8.94 7.93
N CYS A 132 8.11 9.44 8.06
CA CYS A 132 7.59 10.05 9.27
C CYS A 132 6.61 9.12 9.98
N ARG A 133 7.05 8.52 11.07
CA ARG A 133 6.24 7.58 11.86
C ARG A 133 5.48 8.31 12.95
N VAL A 134 4.15 8.24 12.91
CA VAL A 134 3.31 8.56 14.07
C VAL A 134 3.40 7.41 15.07
N ILE A 135 3.70 7.74 16.33
CA ILE A 135 3.91 6.79 17.42
C ILE A 135 2.85 6.88 18.52
N ASP A 136 2.10 7.98 18.59
CA ASP A 136 1.00 8.15 19.54
C ASP A 136 -0.03 9.17 19.01
N ALA A 137 -1.28 9.01 19.45
CA ALA A 137 -2.40 9.90 19.15
C ALA A 137 -3.28 10.06 20.40
N ALA A 138 -3.45 11.30 20.87
CA ALA A 138 -4.19 11.61 22.09
C ALA A 138 -5.25 12.69 21.87
N ASN A 139 -6.46 12.46 22.38
CA ASN A 139 -7.50 13.49 22.39
C ASN A 139 -7.12 14.61 23.36
N ARG A 140 -7.29 15.86 22.91
CA ARG A 140 -7.12 17.10 23.68
C ARG A 140 -8.39 17.94 23.56
N ASN A 141 -8.50 18.99 24.36
CA ASN A 141 -9.65 19.90 24.29
C ASN A 141 -9.67 20.66 22.96
N GLU A 142 -8.49 20.93 22.38
CA GLU A 142 -8.31 21.72 21.16
C GLU A 142 -8.28 20.88 19.88
N GLY A 143 -8.34 19.54 19.98
CA GLY A 143 -8.23 18.63 18.84
C GLY A 143 -7.54 17.31 19.19
N VAL A 144 -6.90 16.68 18.22
CA VAL A 144 -6.12 15.45 18.42
C VAL A 144 -4.64 15.76 18.29
N GLU A 145 -3.87 15.48 19.35
CA GLU A 145 -2.41 15.58 19.36
C GLU A 145 -1.79 14.32 18.75
N LEU A 146 -1.00 14.49 17.69
CA LEU A 146 -0.15 13.44 17.13
C LEU A 146 1.28 13.61 17.63
N THR A 147 1.86 12.52 18.13
CA THR A 147 3.29 12.41 18.41
C THR A 147 3.94 11.60 17.29
N PHE A 148 4.97 12.16 16.65
CA PHE A 148 5.62 11.55 15.49
C PHE A 148 7.12 11.80 15.45
N MET A 149 7.84 10.91 14.77
CA MET A 149 9.27 10.98 14.52
C MET A 149 9.51 11.30 13.05
N SER A 150 10.38 12.27 12.75
CA SER A 150 10.69 12.70 11.38
C SER A 150 12.16 12.46 11.04
N PRO A 151 12.50 12.07 9.80
CA PRO A 151 13.88 12.07 9.34
C PRO A 151 14.42 13.51 9.19
N PRO A 152 15.75 13.71 9.21
CA PRO A 152 16.79 12.73 9.54
C PRO A 152 17.05 12.59 11.05
N SER A 153 16.62 13.57 11.85
CA SER A 153 16.97 13.66 13.27
C SER A 153 16.28 12.63 14.16
N GLN A 154 15.23 11.95 13.66
CA GLN A 154 14.36 11.04 14.42
C GLN A 154 13.81 11.67 15.72
N ARG A 155 13.77 13.01 15.77
CA ARG A 155 13.30 13.74 16.95
C ARG A 155 11.80 13.58 17.08
N VAL A 156 11.37 13.24 18.30
CA VAL A 156 9.95 13.20 18.66
C VAL A 156 9.39 14.62 18.64
N THR A 157 8.36 14.81 17.82
CA THR A 157 7.65 16.07 17.62
C THR A 157 6.17 15.85 17.90
N LYS A 158 5.48 16.91 18.31
CA LYS A 158 4.04 16.91 18.56
C LYS A 158 3.35 18.00 17.74
N ALA A 159 2.15 17.71 17.26
CA ALA A 159 1.27 18.70 16.65
C ALA A 159 -0.20 18.34 16.91
N VAL A 160 -1.04 19.35 17.09
CA VAL A 160 -2.49 19.19 17.27
C VAL A 160 -3.20 19.48 15.96
N PHE A 161 -4.19 18.65 15.63
CA PHE A 161 -5.05 18.81 14.45
C PHE A 161 -6.52 18.82 14.85
N ASP A 162 -7.37 19.55 14.11
CA ASP A 162 -8.81 19.53 14.32
C ASP A 162 -9.40 18.13 14.05
N HIS A 163 -8.88 17.47 13.01
CA HIS A 163 -9.31 16.14 12.60
C HIS A 163 -8.11 15.24 12.27
N VAL A 164 -8.22 13.97 12.63
CA VAL A 164 -7.23 12.94 12.29
C VAL A 164 -7.94 11.74 11.66
N VAL A 165 -7.45 11.31 10.51
CA VAL A 165 -7.81 10.05 9.85
C VAL A 165 -6.71 9.03 10.12
N LEU A 166 -7.01 7.99 10.91
CA LEU A 166 -6.10 6.89 11.17
C LEU A 166 -6.29 5.80 10.10
N ALA A 167 -5.37 5.77 9.13
CA ALA A 167 -5.37 4.86 7.98
C ALA A 167 -4.08 4.00 7.99
N THR A 168 -3.72 3.47 9.16
CA THR A 168 -2.44 2.80 9.41
C THR A 168 -2.35 1.38 8.82
N GLY A 169 -3.43 0.87 8.24
CA GLY A 169 -3.51 -0.49 7.72
C GLY A 169 -3.44 -1.55 8.83
N HIS A 170 -3.08 -2.77 8.45
CA HIS A 170 -2.93 -3.90 9.37
C HIS A 170 -1.52 -3.93 9.99
N GLN A 171 -1.40 -4.52 11.18
CA GLN A 171 -0.11 -4.85 11.77
C GLN A 171 0.18 -6.33 11.53
N TRP A 172 1.30 -6.63 10.88
CA TRP A 172 1.79 -8.00 10.74
C TRP A 172 2.61 -8.38 11.99
N PRO A 173 2.62 -9.67 12.39
CA PRO A 173 3.38 -10.10 13.56
C PRO A 173 4.87 -9.81 13.36
N SER A 174 5.51 -9.18 14.35
CA SER A 174 6.95 -8.89 14.34
C SER A 174 7.82 -10.14 14.44
N ARG A 175 7.28 -11.24 14.99
CA ARG A 175 7.95 -12.52 15.11
C ARG A 175 7.24 -13.56 14.24
N GLN A 176 7.89 -13.93 13.13
CA GLN A 176 7.34 -14.87 12.16
C GLN A 176 7.61 -16.32 12.54
N GLN A 177 8.77 -16.64 13.15
CA GLN A 177 9.10 -18.00 13.55
C GLN A 177 9.01 -18.18 15.08
N THR A 178 8.15 -19.10 15.53
CA THR A 178 8.02 -19.41 16.97
C THR A 178 8.95 -20.54 17.39
N GLN A 179 9.26 -21.45 16.47
CA GLN A 179 10.16 -22.59 16.65
C GLN A 179 10.71 -23.01 15.27
N PRO A 180 11.86 -23.70 15.20
CA PRO A 180 12.48 -24.08 13.93
C PRO A 180 11.48 -24.77 13.00
N GLY A 181 11.34 -24.25 11.77
CA GLY A 181 10.41 -24.77 10.76
C GLY A 181 8.94 -24.37 10.93
N TYR A 182 8.54 -23.66 12.00
CA TYR A 182 7.15 -23.22 12.20
C TYR A 182 7.01 -21.70 12.06
N LEU A 183 6.37 -21.26 10.98
CA LEU A 183 6.07 -19.85 10.70
C LEU A 183 4.62 -19.51 11.09
N LEU A 184 4.42 -18.50 11.93
CA LEU A 184 3.11 -17.90 12.26
C LEU A 184 2.53 -17.10 11.10
N SER A 185 3.39 -16.51 10.29
CA SER A 185 3.03 -15.69 9.14
C SER A 185 4.02 -16.00 8.01
N PRO A 186 3.53 -16.22 6.78
CA PRO A 186 4.38 -16.40 5.60
C PRO A 186 4.93 -15.07 5.07
N TRP A 187 4.58 -13.96 5.70
CA TRP A 187 4.92 -12.60 5.27
C TRP A 187 6.10 -12.02 6.04
N PRO A 188 7.00 -11.24 5.39
CA PRO A 188 7.01 -10.91 3.96
C PRO A 188 7.40 -12.11 3.10
N ALA A 189 7.03 -12.08 1.81
CA ALA A 189 7.25 -13.21 0.89
C ALA A 189 8.72 -13.66 0.80
N SER A 190 9.67 -12.76 1.06
CA SER A 190 11.11 -13.08 1.12
C SER A 190 11.47 -14.15 2.16
N VAL A 191 10.65 -14.36 3.19
CA VAL A 191 10.85 -15.43 4.17
C VAL A 191 10.63 -16.80 3.53
N LEU A 192 9.68 -16.91 2.60
CA LEU A 192 9.39 -18.15 1.88
C LEU A 192 10.52 -18.53 0.92
N ALA A 193 11.18 -17.54 0.31
CA ALA A 193 12.28 -17.77 -0.63
C ALA A 193 13.48 -18.51 -0.02
N HIS A 194 13.61 -18.54 1.31
CA HIS A 194 14.68 -19.25 2.03
C HIS A 194 14.31 -20.69 2.40
N ILE A 195 13.07 -21.11 2.17
CA ILE A 195 12.64 -22.48 2.44
C ILE A 195 13.22 -23.37 1.33
N PRO A 196 13.94 -24.46 1.65
CA PRO A 196 14.44 -25.38 0.62
C PRO A 196 13.29 -26.21 0.03
N ALA A 197 13.51 -26.81 -1.14
CA ALA A 197 12.56 -27.75 -1.74
C ALA A 197 12.30 -28.95 -0.80
N THR A 198 11.20 -28.88 -0.05
CA THR A 198 10.83 -29.84 1.00
C THR A 198 9.30 -29.95 1.11
N ASN A 199 8.83 -30.90 1.90
CA ASN A 199 7.41 -31.02 2.21
C ASN A 199 6.98 -29.90 3.16
N VAL A 200 6.08 -29.02 2.70
CA VAL A 200 5.56 -27.89 3.48
C VAL A 200 4.08 -28.12 3.80
N GLY A 201 3.71 -27.98 5.08
CA GLY A 201 2.32 -27.94 5.51
C GLY A 201 1.82 -26.50 5.63
N ILE A 202 0.75 -26.16 4.91
CA ILE A 202 0.11 -24.84 4.99
C ILE A 202 -1.20 -24.98 5.76
N ARG A 203 -1.31 -24.26 6.89
CA ARG A 203 -2.54 -24.26 7.71
C ARG A 203 -3.37 -23.01 7.42
N GLY A 204 -4.40 -23.17 6.60
CA GLY A 204 -5.36 -22.13 6.24
C GLY A 204 -5.93 -22.36 4.84
N SER A 205 -7.00 -21.66 4.49
CA SER A 205 -7.68 -21.80 3.19
C SER A 205 -8.11 -20.46 2.56
N SER A 206 -7.58 -19.34 3.07
CA SER A 206 -7.82 -17.99 2.52
C SER A 206 -6.67 -17.55 1.62
N LEU A 207 -6.73 -16.31 1.11
CA LEU A 207 -5.70 -15.72 0.23
C LEU A 207 -4.28 -15.93 0.72
N THR A 208 -4.00 -15.73 2.01
CA THR A 208 -2.66 -15.98 2.58
C THR A 208 -2.15 -17.40 2.33
N ALA A 209 -3.01 -18.41 2.43
CA ALA A 209 -2.62 -19.80 2.18
C ALA A 209 -2.37 -20.07 0.69
N ILE A 210 -3.20 -19.48 -0.17
CA ILE A 210 -3.04 -19.55 -1.64
C ILE A 210 -1.74 -18.87 -2.06
N ASP A 211 -1.48 -17.64 -1.60
CA ASP A 211 -0.25 -16.91 -1.91
C ASP A 211 1.00 -17.65 -1.43
N THR A 212 0.93 -18.25 -0.24
CA THR A 212 2.04 -19.07 0.30
C THR A 212 2.32 -20.26 -0.59
N ALA A 213 1.28 -20.96 -1.04
CA ALA A 213 1.42 -22.09 -1.95
C ALA A 213 1.99 -21.65 -3.30
N VAL A 214 1.52 -20.53 -3.85
CA VAL A 214 2.01 -19.98 -5.12
C VAL A 214 3.49 -19.62 -5.01
N ALA A 215 3.88 -18.85 -3.99
CA ALA A 215 5.26 -18.39 -3.83
C ALA A 215 6.26 -19.53 -3.60
N LEU A 216 5.87 -20.55 -2.81
CA LEU A 216 6.72 -21.74 -2.60
C LEU A 216 6.83 -22.62 -3.85
N ALA A 217 5.74 -22.74 -4.61
CA ALA A 217 5.78 -23.51 -5.85
C ALA A 217 6.63 -22.82 -6.91
N THR A 218 6.49 -21.50 -7.09
CA THR A 218 7.26 -20.74 -8.08
C THR A 218 8.73 -20.56 -7.70
N SER A 219 9.09 -20.63 -6.41
CA SER A 219 10.51 -20.63 -5.99
C SER A 219 11.26 -21.93 -6.31
N HIS A 220 10.54 -23.02 -6.56
CA HIS A 220 11.14 -24.35 -6.77
C HIS A 220 10.69 -25.04 -8.07
N GLY A 221 9.77 -24.45 -8.83
CA GLY A 221 9.18 -25.06 -10.01
C GLY A 221 8.07 -24.22 -10.64
N ALA A 222 7.11 -24.90 -11.28
CA ALA A 222 5.97 -24.28 -11.95
C ALA A 222 4.70 -25.12 -11.75
N PHE A 223 3.54 -24.46 -11.75
CA PHE A 223 2.26 -25.15 -11.84
C PHE A 223 2.05 -25.65 -13.27
N ILE A 224 1.71 -26.94 -13.39
CA ILE A 224 1.36 -27.56 -14.66
C ILE A 224 -0.11 -27.94 -14.58
N GLN A 225 -0.93 -27.32 -15.42
CA GLN A 225 -2.30 -27.78 -15.63
C GLN A 225 -2.23 -29.16 -16.29
N ARG A 226 -2.82 -30.15 -15.65
CA ARG A 226 -3.02 -31.47 -16.26
C ARG A 226 -4.40 -31.49 -16.90
N ASP A 227 -4.45 -31.91 -18.15
CA ASP A 227 -5.68 -32.19 -18.90
C ASP A 227 -6.50 -33.31 -18.25
#